data_AF-A0A355CF01-F1
#
_entry.id   AF-A0A355CF01-F1
#
_cell.length_a   1.000
_cell.length_b   1.000
_cell.length_c   1.000
_cell.angle_alpha   90.00
_cell.angle_beta   90.00
_cell.angle_gamma   90.00
#
_symmetry.space_group_name_H-M   'P 1'
#
loop_
_entity.id
_entity.type
_entity.pdbx_description
1 polymer ?
#
loop_
_entity_poly.entity_id
_entity_poly.type
_entity_poly.pdbx_seq_one_letter_code
_entity_poly.pdbx_strand_id
1 'polypeptide(L)'
;EVDEQKLEQTYISNNSFAEVIEVNPNTPLIQPLKGREQPIQINFLRIRVRLLENGKEVEFLCLSDYLYAEKPEFDKDTLVALRVSATTRFKQQQKQVIESEESDNSSEAKFLRNDPYLNAARLRFGYALTLHRAQGQKFKTAIANMETGQGPTNATYFRWVYTLFSVVQNRLFILNFPSITPFFKATWNGSQGKLDSVVFKDIIAFDPESEAGDANISAFPIHEKPLKNLYLHLVEILIVHRIQVISYKHNSYQEVYGFSSEDDTEMCSLRLHYNGKFQVTRIEIVKSEPMEFATVVVDAITSKLRLGNEFQQTVHDLIKAKLDPHKIVIQGIEHHDYHEIYYLKSDMGALKMQVFYDGDGFVTQVFPIGYTNVQVVELVHLALEL
;
A
#
# COMPACT_ATOMS: atom_id res chain seq x y z
N GLU A 1 55.93 -9.96 -42.52
CA GLU A 1 55.24 -9.65 -41.25
C GLU A 1 53.90 -10.34 -41.28
N VAL A 2 53.76 -11.40 -40.49
CA VAL A 2 52.48 -12.11 -40.34
C VAL A 2 51.70 -11.31 -39.30
N ASP A 3 50.59 -10.75 -39.73
CA ASP A 3 49.69 -9.92 -38.94
C ASP A 3 49.07 -10.77 -37.83
N GLU A 4 49.69 -10.77 -36.65
CA GLU A 4 49.12 -11.28 -35.41
C GLU A 4 47.93 -10.40 -35.04
N GLN A 5 46.76 -10.70 -35.62
CA GLN A 5 45.48 -10.28 -35.07
C GLN A 5 45.38 -10.82 -33.64
N LYS A 6 45.84 -10.02 -32.68
CA LYS A 6 45.49 -10.15 -31.26
C LYS A 6 43.97 -10.10 -31.20
N LEU A 7 43.34 -11.28 -31.09
CA LEU A 7 41.97 -11.43 -30.63
C LEU A 7 41.87 -10.68 -29.30
N GLU A 8 41.33 -9.46 -29.32
CA GLU A 8 41.01 -8.72 -28.10
C GLU A 8 40.04 -9.58 -27.29
N GLN A 9 40.56 -10.18 -26.21
CA GLN A 9 39.76 -10.98 -25.30
C GLN A 9 38.66 -10.08 -24.72
N THR A 10 37.43 -10.35 -25.14
CA THR A 10 36.27 -9.58 -24.66
C THR A 10 35.84 -10.16 -23.32
N TYR A 11 36.08 -9.40 -22.24
CA TYR A 11 35.67 -9.81 -20.91
C TYR A 11 34.19 -9.50 -20.69
N ILE A 12 33.39 -10.51 -20.38
CA ILE A 12 31.95 -10.38 -20.12
C ILE A 12 31.75 -10.50 -18.61
N SER A 13 31.07 -9.52 -18.00
CA SER A 13 30.78 -9.58 -16.57
C SER A 13 29.69 -10.62 -16.29
N ASN A 14 29.72 -11.25 -15.10
CA ASN A 14 28.73 -12.25 -14.69
C ASN A 14 27.28 -11.73 -14.63
N ASN A 15 27.08 -10.39 -14.60
CA ASN A 15 25.76 -9.77 -14.52
C ASN A 15 25.28 -9.19 -15.86
N SER A 16 25.98 -9.49 -16.96
CA SER A 16 25.65 -8.96 -18.28
C SER A 16 24.40 -9.66 -18.82
N PHE A 17 23.52 -8.90 -19.46
CA PHE A 17 22.38 -9.43 -20.21
C PHE A 17 22.72 -9.51 -21.69
N ALA A 18 22.21 -10.54 -22.35
CA ALA A 18 22.43 -10.74 -23.78
C ALA A 18 21.19 -11.31 -24.46
N GLU A 19 20.95 -10.89 -25.70
CA GLU A 19 19.96 -11.46 -26.60
C GLU A 19 20.60 -12.61 -27.38
N VAL A 20 19.97 -13.78 -27.41
CA VAL A 20 20.46 -14.92 -28.18
C VAL A 20 20.15 -14.69 -29.66
N ILE A 21 21.19 -14.75 -30.50
CA ILE A 21 21.07 -14.62 -31.96
C ILE A 21 21.03 -16.00 -32.60
N GLU A 22 21.92 -16.89 -32.19
CA GLU A 22 22.11 -18.21 -32.80
C GLU A 22 22.48 -19.24 -31.74
N VAL A 23 21.96 -20.46 -31.89
CA VAL A 23 22.24 -21.61 -31.03
C VAL A 23 22.58 -22.80 -31.89
N ASN A 24 23.79 -23.32 -31.72
CA ASN A 24 24.26 -24.51 -32.41
C ASN A 24 24.56 -25.62 -31.38
N PRO A 25 24.10 -26.86 -31.63
CA PRO A 25 24.45 -27.98 -30.77
C PRO A 25 25.96 -28.22 -30.85
N ASN A 26 26.57 -28.58 -29.71
CA ASN A 26 27.96 -28.99 -29.67
C ASN A 26 28.05 -30.48 -29.29
N THR A 27 29.10 -31.15 -29.74
CA THR A 27 29.36 -32.54 -29.35
C THR A 27 29.52 -32.62 -27.83
N PRO A 28 28.80 -33.52 -27.13
CA PRO A 28 28.96 -33.69 -25.70
C PRO A 28 30.38 -34.10 -25.34
N LEU A 29 30.88 -33.58 -24.21
CA LEU A 29 32.14 -34.02 -23.63
C LEU A 29 31.88 -35.26 -22.78
N ILE A 30 32.58 -36.34 -23.09
CA ILE A 30 32.48 -37.59 -22.34
C ILE A 30 33.77 -37.76 -21.53
N GLN A 31 33.67 -37.73 -20.20
CA GLN A 31 34.82 -37.81 -19.31
C GLN A 31 34.65 -38.94 -18.29
N PRO A 32 35.43 -40.03 -18.37
CA PRO A 32 35.46 -41.04 -17.33
C PRO A 32 36.10 -40.49 -16.06
N LEU A 33 35.54 -40.85 -14.90
CA LEU A 33 36.06 -40.52 -13.57
C LEU A 33 36.38 -41.80 -12.80
N LYS A 34 37.50 -41.80 -12.07
CA LYS A 34 37.90 -42.94 -11.24
C LYS A 34 36.87 -43.17 -10.12
N GLY A 35 36.34 -44.39 -10.02
CA GLY A 35 35.34 -44.77 -9.03
C GLY A 35 33.88 -44.54 -9.46
N ARG A 36 33.63 -44.16 -10.72
CA ARG A 36 32.30 -44.15 -11.33
C ARG A 36 32.21 -45.25 -12.39
N GLU A 37 31.07 -45.94 -12.44
CA GLU A 37 30.82 -47.02 -13.41
C GLU A 37 30.57 -46.49 -14.82
N GLN A 38 29.89 -45.34 -14.93
CA GLN A 38 29.58 -44.68 -16.19
C GLN A 38 30.38 -43.38 -16.36
N PRO A 39 30.81 -43.04 -17.59
CA PRO A 39 31.46 -41.76 -17.84
C PRO A 39 30.47 -40.61 -17.65
N ILE A 40 30.97 -39.47 -17.16
CA ILE A 40 30.16 -38.25 -17.05
C ILE A 40 30.03 -37.63 -18.44
N GLN A 41 28.80 -37.47 -18.90
CA GLN A 41 28.47 -36.75 -20.13
C GLN A 41 28.10 -35.30 -19.79
N ILE A 42 28.75 -34.35 -20.45
CA ILE A 42 28.54 -32.92 -20.25
C ILE A 42 28.13 -32.30 -21.58
N ASN A 43 26.95 -31.70 -21.62
CA ASN A 43 26.37 -31.16 -22.84
C ASN A 43 26.65 -29.65 -22.96
N PHE A 44 27.08 -29.24 -24.15
CA PHE A 44 27.39 -27.85 -24.45
C PHE A 44 26.55 -27.34 -25.62
N LEU A 45 26.29 -26.05 -25.62
CA LEU A 45 25.76 -25.32 -26.77
C LEU A 45 26.79 -24.29 -27.18
N ARG A 46 27.03 -24.16 -28.49
CA ARG A 46 27.75 -23.03 -29.04
C ARG A 46 26.73 -21.94 -29.34
N ILE A 47 26.85 -20.80 -28.68
CA ILE A 47 25.86 -19.73 -28.83
C ILE A 47 26.52 -18.44 -29.28
N ARG A 48 25.79 -17.70 -30.11
CA ARG A 48 26.11 -16.32 -30.48
C ARG A 48 25.08 -15.41 -29.86
N VAL A 49 25.54 -14.41 -29.11
CA VAL A 49 24.67 -13.49 -28.38
C VAL A 49 25.06 -12.04 -28.64
N ARG A 50 24.08 -11.14 -28.54
CA ARG A 50 24.27 -9.69 -28.56
C ARG A 50 24.18 -9.16 -27.13
N LEU A 51 25.25 -8.57 -26.62
CA LEU A 51 25.25 -7.95 -25.29
C LEU A 51 24.32 -6.72 -25.30
N LEU A 52 23.42 -6.62 -24.32
CA LEU A 52 22.47 -5.50 -24.26
C LEU A 52 23.14 -4.16 -23.90
N GLU A 53 24.28 -4.19 -23.21
CA GLU A 53 24.96 -3.00 -22.70
C GLU A 53 25.66 -2.18 -23.80
N ASN A 54 26.27 -2.86 -24.77
CA ASN A 54 27.09 -2.23 -25.82
C ASN A 54 26.76 -2.70 -27.24
N GLY A 55 25.80 -3.63 -27.40
CA GLY A 55 25.42 -4.19 -28.70
C GLY A 55 26.45 -5.13 -29.33
N LYS A 56 27.56 -5.45 -28.65
CA LYS A 56 28.62 -6.29 -29.20
C LYS A 56 28.14 -7.74 -29.32
N GLU A 57 28.40 -8.34 -30.47
CA GLU A 57 28.16 -9.77 -30.69
C GLU A 57 29.37 -10.59 -30.27
N VAL A 58 29.10 -11.65 -29.50
CA VAL A 58 30.12 -12.55 -28.96
C VAL A 58 29.65 -13.99 -29.10
N GLU A 59 30.60 -14.89 -29.36
CA GLU A 59 30.35 -16.32 -29.50
C GLU A 59 31.15 -17.09 -28.44
N PHE A 60 30.50 -18.03 -27.75
CA PHE A 60 31.14 -18.85 -26.72
C PHE A 60 30.36 -20.15 -26.48
N LEU A 61 30.99 -21.08 -25.73
CA LEU A 61 30.34 -22.30 -25.26
C LEU A 61 29.53 -22.01 -24.00
N CYS A 62 28.31 -22.52 -23.94
CA CYS A 62 27.43 -22.51 -22.77
C CYS A 62 27.22 -23.95 -22.28
N LEU A 63 27.21 -24.13 -20.96
CA LEU A 63 26.84 -25.41 -20.35
C LEU A 63 25.34 -25.61 -20.43
N SER A 64 24.91 -26.53 -21.30
CA SER A 64 23.49 -26.84 -21.51
C SER A 64 22.86 -27.37 -20.23
N ASP A 65 23.56 -28.28 -19.56
CA ASP A 65 23.07 -28.92 -18.33
C ASP A 65 22.83 -27.88 -17.22
N TYR A 66 23.67 -26.83 -17.15
CA TYR A 66 23.49 -25.73 -16.20
C TYR A 66 22.33 -24.81 -16.59
N LEU A 67 22.15 -24.52 -17.88
CA LEU A 67 21.09 -23.65 -18.39
C LEU A 67 19.70 -24.22 -18.10
N TYR A 68 19.53 -25.54 -18.24
CA TYR A 68 18.26 -26.24 -18.07
C TYR A 68 18.06 -26.89 -16.70
N ALA A 69 19.07 -26.89 -15.82
CA ALA A 69 18.92 -27.41 -14.47
C ALA A 69 17.87 -26.63 -13.67
N GLU A 70 17.09 -27.31 -12.82
CA GLU A 70 16.07 -26.67 -11.98
C GLU A 70 16.66 -25.64 -11.00
N LYS A 71 17.85 -25.93 -10.44
CA LYS A 71 18.58 -25.05 -9.52
C LYS A 71 19.91 -24.60 -10.13
N PRO A 72 20.40 -23.38 -9.84
CA PRO A 72 21.64 -22.80 -10.38
C PRO A 72 22.91 -23.41 -9.74
N GLU A 73 22.93 -24.72 -9.59
CA GLU A 73 23.95 -25.49 -8.89
C GLU A 73 24.63 -26.44 -9.87
N PHE A 74 25.89 -26.78 -9.59
CA PHE A 74 26.60 -27.81 -10.31
C PHE A 74 26.45 -29.14 -9.60
N ASP A 75 26.28 -30.20 -10.38
CA ASP A 75 26.66 -31.51 -9.93
C ASP A 75 28.18 -31.57 -9.65
N LYS A 76 28.57 -32.14 -8.51
CA LYS A 76 29.96 -32.18 -8.06
C LYS A 76 30.83 -32.98 -9.03
N ASP A 77 30.30 -34.08 -9.56
CA ASP A 77 31.04 -34.93 -10.49
C ASP A 77 31.28 -34.21 -11.82
N THR A 78 30.31 -33.42 -12.29
CA THR A 78 30.44 -32.56 -13.48
C THR A 78 31.60 -31.55 -13.34
N LEU A 79 31.74 -30.89 -12.19
CA LEU A 79 32.87 -29.96 -11.95
C LEU A 79 34.23 -30.68 -11.97
N VAL A 80 34.30 -31.87 -11.35
CA VAL A 80 35.52 -32.68 -11.34
C VAL A 80 35.84 -33.14 -12.76
N ALA A 81 34.84 -33.60 -13.53
CA ALA A 81 34.98 -34.02 -14.91
C ALA A 81 35.50 -32.89 -15.81
N LEU A 82 34.94 -31.68 -15.73
CA LEU A 82 35.43 -30.51 -16.48
C LEU A 82 36.91 -30.23 -16.20
N ARG A 83 37.31 -30.26 -14.92
CA ARG A 83 38.70 -29.99 -14.51
C ARG A 83 39.66 -31.09 -14.97
N VAL A 84 39.31 -32.35 -14.77
CA VAL A 84 40.12 -33.50 -15.22
C VAL A 84 40.27 -33.46 -16.74
N SER A 85 39.21 -33.13 -17.46
CA SER A 85 39.24 -33.04 -18.92
C SER A 85 40.15 -31.91 -19.41
N ALA A 86 40.08 -30.73 -18.80
CA ALA A 86 40.94 -29.59 -19.13
C ALA A 86 42.43 -29.90 -18.88
N THR A 87 42.77 -30.47 -17.73
CA THR A 87 44.14 -30.91 -17.43
C THR A 87 44.61 -32.01 -18.38
N THR A 88 43.72 -32.91 -18.82
CA THR A 88 44.05 -33.96 -19.80
C THR A 88 44.38 -33.35 -21.17
N ARG A 89 43.56 -32.41 -21.65
CA ARG A 89 43.83 -31.66 -22.90
C ARG A 89 45.15 -30.91 -22.83
N PHE A 90 45.42 -30.22 -21.71
CA PHE A 90 46.68 -29.52 -21.51
C PHE A 90 47.91 -30.44 -21.62
N LYS A 91 47.87 -31.60 -20.96
CA LYS A 91 48.95 -32.59 -21.03
C LYS A 91 49.14 -33.16 -22.43
N GLN A 92 48.05 -33.36 -23.19
CA GLN A 92 48.12 -33.80 -24.58
C GLN A 92 48.77 -32.72 -25.47
N GLN A 93 48.42 -31.45 -25.26
CA GLN A 93 49.03 -30.33 -25.99
C GLN A 93 50.52 -30.18 -25.67
N GLN A 94 50.92 -30.27 -24.39
CA GLN A 94 52.34 -30.23 -24.02
C GLN A 94 53.15 -31.38 -24.65
N LYS A 95 52.59 -32.60 -24.70
CA LYS A 95 53.24 -33.74 -25.37
C LYS A 95 53.45 -33.53 -26.87
N GLN A 96 52.68 -32.66 -27.51
CA GLN A 96 52.86 -32.29 -28.92
C GLN A 96 53.84 -31.11 -29.11
N VAL A 97 54.10 -30.33 -28.05
CA VAL A 97 54.89 -29.08 -28.12
C VAL A 97 56.31 -29.24 -27.58
N ILE A 98 56.61 -30.27 -26.76
CA ILE A 98 57.91 -30.41 -26.11
C ILE A 98 58.59 -31.75 -26.47
N GLU A 99 59.39 -31.69 -27.56
CA GLU A 99 60.78 -32.16 -27.58
C GLU A 99 61.75 -31.08 -27.03
N SER A 100 61.27 -29.92 -26.57
CA SER A 100 62.10 -28.84 -26.03
C SER A 100 61.41 -28.01 -24.94
N GLU A 101 61.93 -28.15 -23.71
CA GLU A 101 61.84 -27.26 -22.53
C GLU A 101 60.73 -27.46 -21.48
N GLU A 102 61.14 -27.18 -20.23
CA GLU A 102 60.54 -27.59 -18.96
C GLU A 102 59.12 -27.07 -18.70
N SER A 103 58.31 -27.90 -18.06
CA SER A 103 56.92 -27.63 -17.71
C SER A 103 56.82 -26.50 -16.66
N ASP A 104 56.56 -25.28 -17.11
CA ASP A 104 56.40 -24.14 -16.23
C ASP A 104 54.94 -24.06 -15.71
N ASN A 105 54.72 -24.04 -14.38
CA ASN A 105 53.37 -23.98 -13.77
C ASN A 105 52.55 -22.76 -14.25
N SER A 106 53.23 -21.71 -14.72
CA SER A 106 52.63 -20.51 -15.30
C SER A 106 51.87 -20.80 -16.62
N SER A 107 52.29 -21.84 -17.37
CA SER A 107 51.71 -22.23 -18.65
C SER A 107 50.37 -22.97 -18.48
N GLU A 108 50.25 -23.84 -17.47
CA GLU A 108 49.01 -24.55 -17.17
C GLU A 108 47.91 -23.59 -16.73
N ALA A 109 48.23 -22.66 -15.83
CA ALA A 109 47.27 -21.66 -15.37
C ALA A 109 46.75 -20.78 -16.54
N LYS A 110 47.62 -20.39 -17.47
CA LYS A 110 47.24 -19.64 -18.67
C LYS A 110 46.34 -20.47 -19.60
N PHE A 111 46.65 -21.76 -19.80
CA PHE A 111 45.82 -22.65 -20.60
C PHE A 111 44.43 -22.83 -19.98
N LEU A 112 44.37 -23.19 -18.69
CA LEU A 112 43.11 -23.41 -17.98
C LEU A 112 42.23 -22.15 -17.95
N ARG A 113 42.82 -20.96 -17.88
CA ARG A 113 42.08 -19.69 -17.95
C ARG A 113 41.45 -19.43 -19.32
N ASN A 114 42.00 -20.01 -20.38
CA ASN A 114 41.53 -19.83 -21.76
C ASN A 114 40.79 -21.07 -22.31
N ASP A 115 40.72 -22.17 -21.56
CA ASP A 115 40.05 -23.40 -22.02
C ASP A 115 38.54 -23.15 -22.21
N PRO A 116 37.99 -23.31 -23.43
CA PRO A 116 36.59 -22.96 -23.71
C PRO A 116 35.57 -23.85 -23.01
N TYR A 117 35.93 -25.09 -22.68
CA TYR A 117 35.03 -26.04 -22.03
C TYR A 117 34.99 -25.83 -20.51
N LEU A 118 36.15 -25.59 -19.89
CA LEU A 118 36.26 -25.31 -18.47
C LEU A 118 35.63 -23.96 -18.11
N ASN A 119 35.81 -22.96 -18.96
CA ASN A 119 35.25 -21.62 -18.79
C ASN A 119 33.96 -21.40 -19.59
N ALA A 120 33.28 -22.48 -19.98
CA ALA A 120 31.98 -22.39 -20.63
C ALA A 120 31.01 -21.58 -19.77
N ALA A 121 30.27 -20.69 -20.42
CA ALA A 121 29.38 -19.75 -19.78
C ALA A 121 28.24 -20.45 -19.04
N ARG A 122 27.90 -19.88 -17.89
CA ARG A 122 26.86 -20.36 -16.98
C ARG A 122 25.67 -19.44 -17.10
N LEU A 123 24.80 -19.74 -18.05
CA LEU A 123 23.68 -18.88 -18.37
C LEU A 123 22.42 -19.33 -17.67
N ARG A 124 21.51 -18.37 -17.48
CA ARG A 124 20.14 -18.60 -17.07
C ARG A 124 19.21 -17.77 -17.94
N PHE A 125 18.03 -18.31 -18.21
CA PHE A 125 17.01 -17.58 -18.91
C PHE A 125 16.57 -16.38 -18.06
N GLY A 126 16.60 -15.19 -18.66
CA GLY A 126 16.17 -13.94 -18.03
C GLY A 126 14.66 -13.71 -18.07
N TYR A 127 13.82 -14.77 -18.04
CA TYR A 127 12.36 -14.64 -18.17
C TYR A 127 11.72 -13.84 -17.02
N ALA A 128 12.28 -13.99 -15.82
CA ALA A 128 11.87 -13.26 -14.63
C ALA A 128 13.12 -12.86 -13.85
N LEU A 129 13.14 -11.62 -13.37
CA LEU A 129 14.27 -11.05 -12.66
C LEU A 129 13.77 -10.47 -11.34
N THR A 130 14.59 -10.58 -10.31
CA THR A 130 14.37 -9.73 -9.14
C THR A 130 14.67 -8.29 -9.51
N LEU A 131 13.97 -7.34 -8.88
CA LEU A 131 14.17 -5.94 -9.21
C LEU A 131 15.62 -5.47 -8.97
N HIS A 132 16.28 -6.02 -7.94
CA HIS A 132 17.70 -5.79 -7.68
C HIS A 132 18.59 -6.20 -8.88
N ARG A 133 18.21 -7.25 -9.63
CA ARG A 133 18.93 -7.67 -10.84
C ARG A 133 18.58 -6.83 -12.07
N ALA A 134 17.38 -6.28 -12.11
CA ALA A 134 16.93 -5.38 -13.17
C ALA A 134 17.46 -3.93 -13.00
N GLN A 135 17.88 -3.56 -11.79
CA GLN A 135 18.38 -2.22 -11.50
C GLN A 135 19.60 -1.87 -12.37
N GLY A 136 19.59 -0.65 -12.93
CA GLY A 136 20.64 -0.17 -13.83
C GLY A 136 20.45 -0.55 -15.30
N GLN A 137 19.50 -1.44 -15.60
CA GLN A 137 19.07 -1.74 -16.96
C GLN A 137 17.79 -0.98 -17.32
N LYS A 138 17.53 -0.87 -18.63
CA LYS A 138 16.30 -0.27 -19.15
C LYS A 138 15.51 -1.29 -19.96
N PHE A 139 14.25 -1.49 -19.57
CA PHE A 139 13.33 -2.40 -20.25
C PHE A 139 12.24 -1.59 -20.96
N LYS A 140 12.00 -1.88 -22.23
CA LYS A 140 10.89 -1.24 -22.98
C LYS A 140 9.55 -1.56 -22.36
N THR A 141 9.35 -2.82 -21.96
CA THR A 141 8.12 -3.30 -21.35
C THR A 141 8.44 -4.28 -20.24
N ALA A 142 7.74 -4.18 -19.12
CA ALA A 142 7.86 -5.10 -18.00
C ALA A 142 6.49 -5.52 -17.46
N ILE A 143 6.43 -6.73 -16.92
CA ILE A 143 5.31 -7.23 -16.12
C ILE A 143 5.86 -7.41 -14.70
N ALA A 144 5.23 -6.76 -13.73
CA ALA A 144 5.68 -6.79 -12.34
C ALA A 144 4.58 -7.33 -11.43
N ASN A 145 4.93 -8.31 -10.61
CA ASN A 145 4.11 -8.74 -9.49
C ASN A 145 4.44 -7.84 -8.28
N MET A 146 3.44 -7.14 -7.75
CA MET A 146 3.57 -6.20 -6.65
C MET A 146 3.52 -6.85 -5.27
N GLU A 147 3.32 -8.16 -5.21
CA GLU A 147 3.36 -8.90 -3.96
C GLU A 147 4.83 -9.05 -3.49
N THR A 148 5.14 -8.40 -2.37
CA THR A 148 6.48 -8.46 -1.76
C THR A 148 6.38 -9.08 -0.38
N GLY A 149 7.40 -9.85 0.01
CA GLY A 149 7.40 -10.55 1.30
C GLY A 149 7.44 -9.64 2.53
N GLN A 150 7.70 -8.32 2.38
CA GLN A 150 7.75 -7.37 3.49
C GLN A 150 6.46 -6.54 3.65
N GLY A 151 5.43 -6.78 2.82
CA GLY A 151 4.17 -6.05 2.84
C GLY A 151 4.25 -4.67 2.16
N PRO A 152 3.08 -4.04 1.86
CA PRO A 152 3.03 -2.85 1.00
C PRO A 152 3.00 -1.50 1.73
N THR A 153 2.91 -1.48 3.06
CA THR A 153 2.69 -0.26 3.86
C THR A 153 3.97 0.32 4.47
N ASN A 154 5.14 0.08 3.87
CA ASN A 154 6.43 0.49 4.43
C ASN A 154 7.32 1.19 3.40
N ALA A 155 8.32 1.92 3.88
CA ALA A 155 9.25 2.68 3.04
C ALA A 155 10.05 1.79 2.06
N THR A 156 10.39 0.55 2.43
CA THR A 156 11.12 -0.38 1.56
C THR A 156 10.29 -0.74 0.33
N TYR A 157 8.98 -0.97 0.52
CA TYR A 157 8.05 -1.22 -0.57
C TYR A 157 8.02 -0.07 -1.56
N PHE A 158 7.84 1.17 -1.09
CA PHE A 158 7.77 2.33 -1.99
C PHE A 158 9.10 2.62 -2.70
N ARG A 159 10.25 2.34 -2.08
CA ARG A 159 11.56 2.37 -2.77
C ARG A 159 11.66 1.30 -3.85
N TRP A 160 11.12 0.11 -3.60
CA TRP A 160 11.03 -0.96 -4.58
C TRP A 160 10.12 -0.53 -5.76
N VAL A 161 8.94 0.05 -5.49
CA VAL A 161 8.06 0.59 -6.54
C VAL A 161 8.76 1.69 -7.34
N TYR A 162 9.40 2.66 -6.68
CA TYR A 162 10.16 3.71 -7.37
C TYR A 162 11.22 3.13 -8.31
N THR A 163 11.97 2.14 -7.83
CA THR A 163 13.02 1.48 -8.62
C THR A 163 12.41 0.76 -9.83
N LEU A 164 11.26 0.09 -9.66
CA LEU A 164 10.53 -0.56 -10.75
C LEU A 164 10.13 0.44 -11.83
N PHE A 165 9.60 1.61 -11.45
CA PHE A 165 9.23 2.64 -12.42
C PHE A 165 10.44 3.23 -13.15
N SER A 166 11.59 3.34 -12.48
CA SER A 166 12.82 3.87 -13.10
C SER A 166 13.47 2.97 -14.15
N VAL A 167 13.26 1.65 -14.08
CA VAL A 167 13.85 0.68 -15.01
C VAL A 167 12.99 0.44 -16.26
N VAL A 168 11.74 0.90 -16.27
CA VAL A 168 10.79 0.70 -17.38
C VAL A 168 10.63 1.96 -18.21
N GLN A 169 10.71 1.85 -19.55
CA GLN A 169 10.67 3.00 -20.45
C GLN A 169 9.30 3.29 -21.04
N ASN A 170 8.57 2.29 -21.54
CA ASN A 170 7.36 2.53 -22.32
C ASN A 170 6.09 2.00 -21.65
N ARG A 171 6.09 0.73 -21.18
CA ARG A 171 4.89 0.07 -20.65
C ARG A 171 5.19 -0.80 -19.43
N LEU A 172 4.47 -0.59 -18.34
CA LEU A 172 4.52 -1.43 -17.14
C LEU A 172 3.16 -2.07 -16.92
N PHE A 173 3.10 -3.39 -16.94
CA PHE A 173 1.93 -4.16 -16.52
C PHE A 173 2.09 -4.57 -15.08
N ILE A 174 1.11 -4.27 -14.26
CA ILE A 174 1.15 -4.47 -12.81
C ILE A 174 0.17 -5.58 -12.44
N LEU A 175 0.66 -6.60 -11.72
CA LEU A 175 -0.12 -7.69 -11.18
C LEU A 175 -0.18 -7.56 -9.64
N ASN A 176 -1.30 -7.99 -9.05
CA ASN A 176 -1.52 -7.99 -7.59
C ASN A 176 -1.27 -6.63 -6.92
N PHE A 177 -1.70 -5.54 -7.57
CA PHE A 177 -1.56 -4.20 -7.02
C PHE A 177 -2.29 -4.08 -5.68
N PRO A 178 -1.61 -3.71 -4.58
CA PRO A 178 -2.26 -3.63 -3.28
C PRO A 178 -3.20 -2.42 -3.22
N SER A 179 -4.43 -2.64 -2.75
CA SER A 179 -5.38 -1.57 -2.48
C SER A 179 -5.13 -0.98 -1.09
N ILE A 180 -4.12 -0.11 -0.98
CA ILE A 180 -3.76 0.56 0.28
C ILE A 180 -4.80 1.65 0.55
N THR A 181 -5.70 1.39 1.50
CA THR A 181 -6.66 2.36 2.03
C THR A 181 -6.48 2.44 3.56
N PRO A 182 -7.06 3.44 4.24
CA PRO A 182 -7.12 3.44 5.71
C PRO A 182 -7.64 2.12 6.30
N PHE A 183 -8.51 1.39 5.61
CA PHE A 183 -9.03 0.09 6.04
C PHE A 183 -8.11 -1.11 5.76
N PHE A 184 -6.94 -0.91 5.14
CA PHE A 184 -6.05 -2.01 4.74
C PHE A 184 -5.62 -2.94 5.88
N LYS A 185 -5.49 -2.40 7.11
CA LYS A 185 -5.14 -3.17 8.32
C LYS A 185 -6.34 -3.41 9.25
N ALA A 186 -7.54 -3.01 8.85
CA ALA A 186 -8.70 -3.01 9.73
C ALA A 186 -9.14 -4.44 10.03
N THR A 187 -9.53 -4.67 11.28
CA THR A 187 -10.06 -5.94 11.74
C THR A 187 -11.42 -5.72 12.41
N TRP A 188 -12.38 -6.60 12.13
CA TRP A 188 -13.67 -6.58 12.81
C TRP A 188 -13.68 -7.51 14.03
N ASN A 189 -14.15 -7.00 15.18
CA ASN A 189 -14.40 -7.82 16.37
C ASN A 189 -15.85 -7.68 16.86
N GLY A 190 -16.77 -8.43 16.25
CA GLY A 190 -18.20 -8.38 16.57
C GLY A 190 -18.60 -8.84 17.98
N SER A 191 -17.69 -9.44 18.76
CA SER A 191 -18.01 -10.06 20.07
C SER A 191 -18.03 -9.10 21.26
N GLN A 192 -17.56 -7.86 21.09
CA GLN A 192 -17.39 -6.88 22.19
C GLN A 192 -18.68 -6.16 22.58
N GLY A 193 -19.71 -6.17 21.72
CA GLY A 193 -20.90 -5.34 21.88
C GLY A 193 -21.99 -6.00 22.72
N LYS A 194 -22.77 -5.17 23.42
CA LYS A 194 -23.95 -5.60 24.20
C LYS A 194 -25.25 -5.00 23.67
N LEU A 195 -26.37 -5.65 24.00
CA LEU A 195 -27.68 -5.07 23.76
C LEU A 195 -27.85 -3.81 24.62
N ASP A 196 -28.11 -2.66 24.01
CA ASP A 196 -28.21 -1.36 24.69
C ASP A 196 -29.13 -0.39 23.91
N SER A 197 -29.60 0.65 24.58
CA SER A 197 -30.21 1.79 23.90
C SER A 197 -29.10 2.60 23.21
N VAL A 198 -29.15 2.69 21.88
CA VAL A 198 -28.23 3.51 21.11
C VAL A 198 -28.87 4.86 20.85
N VAL A 199 -28.36 5.89 21.52
CA VAL A 199 -28.80 7.28 21.36
C VAL A 199 -27.56 8.16 21.30
N PHE A 200 -27.39 8.89 20.19
CA PHE A 200 -26.36 9.92 20.08
C PHE A 200 -26.78 11.15 20.90
N LYS A 201 -25.88 11.66 21.74
CA LYS A 201 -26.15 12.78 22.66
C LYS A 201 -25.08 13.87 22.49
N ASP A 202 -24.95 14.41 21.28
CA ASP A 202 -24.24 15.66 21.03
C ASP A 202 -24.61 16.20 19.63
N ILE A 203 -25.89 16.57 19.47
CA ILE A 203 -26.52 16.81 18.17
C ILE A 203 -25.95 18.07 17.49
N ILE A 204 -25.29 18.96 18.24
CA ILE A 204 -24.63 20.16 17.73
C ILE A 204 -23.15 20.08 18.11
N ALA A 205 -22.30 19.88 17.11
CA ALA A 205 -20.86 19.69 17.31
C ALA A 205 -20.14 21.04 17.54
N PHE A 206 -20.27 21.62 18.73
CA PHE A 206 -19.53 22.81 19.15
C PHE A 206 -18.48 22.46 20.24
N ASP A 207 -17.52 23.35 20.51
CA ASP A 207 -16.48 23.15 21.54
C ASP A 207 -16.84 24.02 22.75
N PRO A 208 -17.28 23.42 23.87
CA PRO A 208 -17.57 24.14 25.10
C PRO A 208 -16.39 24.96 25.63
N GLU A 209 -15.15 24.54 25.39
CA GLU A 209 -13.95 25.13 25.97
C GLU A 209 -13.21 26.10 25.05
N SER A 210 -13.73 26.30 23.82
CA SER A 210 -13.12 27.18 22.82
C SER A 210 -12.83 28.58 23.38
N GLU A 211 -11.66 29.13 23.04
CA GLU A 211 -11.25 30.48 23.42
C GLU A 211 -12.14 31.57 22.81
N ALA A 212 -12.93 31.25 21.78
CA ALA A 212 -13.87 32.20 21.15
C ALA A 212 -14.87 32.78 22.17
N GLY A 213 -15.28 31.99 23.15
CA GLY A 213 -16.24 32.35 24.19
C GLY A 213 -15.70 33.33 25.23
N ASP A 214 -14.38 33.58 25.24
CA ASP A 214 -13.76 34.60 26.09
C ASP A 214 -13.94 36.02 25.52
N ALA A 215 -14.33 36.13 24.24
CA ALA A 215 -14.62 37.41 23.61
C ALA A 215 -16.06 37.88 23.91
N ASN A 216 -16.25 39.19 24.16
CA ASN A 216 -17.56 39.82 24.39
C ASN A 216 -18.32 40.09 23.07
N ILE A 217 -18.53 39.06 22.25
CA ILE A 217 -19.13 39.18 20.90
C ILE A 217 -20.61 38.73 20.88
N SER A 218 -21.14 38.22 21.99
CA SER A 218 -22.55 37.82 22.08
C SER A 218 -23.49 39.03 22.06
N ALA A 219 -24.49 39.01 21.18
CA ALA A 219 -25.56 40.03 21.14
C ALA A 219 -26.50 39.94 22.37
N PHE A 220 -26.44 38.81 23.09
CA PHE A 220 -27.27 38.52 24.26
C PHE A 220 -26.39 38.38 25.54
N PRO A 221 -26.93 38.65 26.74
CA PRO A 221 -26.19 38.51 28.00
C PRO A 221 -26.05 37.03 28.40
N ILE A 222 -25.15 36.31 27.73
CA ILE A 222 -24.81 34.91 28.03
C ILE A 222 -23.58 34.91 28.94
N HIS A 223 -23.70 34.36 30.14
CA HIS A 223 -22.64 34.46 31.15
C HIS A 223 -21.64 33.29 31.11
N GLU A 224 -22.11 32.07 30.86
CA GLU A 224 -21.27 30.88 30.88
C GLU A 224 -20.50 30.72 29.55
N LYS A 225 -19.18 30.52 29.64
CA LYS A 225 -18.29 30.37 28.48
C LYS A 225 -18.77 29.26 27.51
N PRO A 226 -19.13 28.04 27.98
CA PRO A 226 -19.69 27.01 27.11
C PRO A 226 -20.93 27.45 26.33
N LEU A 227 -21.86 28.16 26.97
CA LEU A 227 -23.09 28.62 26.31
C LEU A 227 -22.82 29.77 25.33
N LYS A 228 -21.83 30.62 25.59
CA LYS A 228 -21.35 31.61 24.60
C LYS A 228 -20.77 30.92 23.38
N ASN A 229 -19.96 29.88 23.58
CA ASN A 229 -19.39 29.09 22.49
C ASN A 229 -20.48 28.43 21.64
N LEU A 230 -21.54 27.90 22.27
CA LEU A 230 -22.71 27.39 21.54
C LEU A 230 -23.37 28.49 20.71
N TYR A 231 -23.64 29.67 21.29
CA TYR A 231 -24.23 30.79 20.55
C TYR A 231 -23.39 31.23 19.34
N LEU A 232 -22.08 31.44 19.54
CA LEU A 232 -21.17 31.86 18.48
C LEU A 232 -21.14 30.84 17.34
N HIS A 233 -21.14 29.55 17.68
CA HIS A 233 -21.20 28.47 16.72
C HIS A 233 -22.52 28.45 15.93
N LEU A 234 -23.67 28.66 16.58
CA LEU A 234 -24.96 28.78 15.90
C LEU A 234 -24.96 29.94 14.90
N VAL A 235 -24.44 31.09 15.29
CA VAL A 235 -24.32 32.27 14.41
C VAL A 235 -23.43 31.96 13.20
N GLU A 236 -22.27 31.34 13.42
CA GLU A 236 -21.31 30.99 12.37
C GLU A 236 -21.90 30.02 11.35
N ILE A 237 -22.64 28.99 11.80
CA ILE A 237 -23.25 28.02 10.88
C ILE A 237 -24.41 28.67 10.10
N LEU A 238 -25.27 29.41 10.79
CA LEU A 238 -26.53 29.90 10.22
C LEU A 238 -26.36 31.10 9.29
N ILE A 239 -25.26 31.87 9.41
CA ILE A 239 -25.02 33.03 8.55
C ILE A 239 -24.93 32.65 7.06
N VAL A 240 -24.37 31.48 6.73
CA VAL A 240 -24.26 30.97 5.35
C VAL A 240 -25.64 30.64 4.78
N HIS A 241 -26.60 30.32 5.64
CA HIS A 241 -27.99 30.05 5.29
C HIS A 241 -28.88 31.30 5.35
N ARG A 242 -28.31 32.49 5.58
CA ARG A 242 -29.06 33.75 5.76
C ARG A 242 -30.10 33.69 6.89
N ILE A 243 -29.75 32.98 7.97
CA ILE A 243 -30.58 32.85 9.17
C ILE A 243 -29.90 33.57 10.33
N GLN A 244 -30.67 34.36 11.07
CA GLN A 244 -30.17 35.15 12.20
C GLN A 244 -30.78 34.68 13.52
N VAL A 245 -30.00 34.80 14.61
CA VAL A 245 -30.50 34.58 15.97
C VAL A 245 -31.11 35.87 16.49
N ILE A 246 -32.44 35.90 16.64
CA ILE A 246 -33.20 37.12 17.00
C ILE A 246 -33.60 37.17 18.49
N SER A 247 -33.59 36.04 19.19
CA SER A 247 -33.90 36.02 20.62
C SER A 247 -33.19 34.89 21.35
N TYR A 248 -32.99 35.09 22.66
CA TYR A 248 -32.34 34.16 23.57
C TYR A 248 -33.06 34.16 24.92
N LYS A 249 -33.32 32.97 25.46
CA LYS A 249 -33.84 32.80 26.82
C LYS A 249 -33.17 31.62 27.50
N HIS A 250 -32.43 31.94 28.56
CA HIS A 250 -31.78 30.96 29.42
C HIS A 250 -32.75 30.28 30.39
N ASN A 251 -32.65 28.97 30.54
CA ASN A 251 -33.18 28.23 31.68
C ASN A 251 -32.21 27.10 32.06
N SER A 252 -32.33 26.55 33.27
CA SER A 252 -31.46 25.47 33.72
C SER A 252 -31.52 24.25 32.78
N TYR A 253 -30.36 23.83 32.27
CA TYR A 253 -30.18 22.71 31.33
C TYR A 253 -30.88 22.87 29.97
N GLN A 254 -31.39 24.06 29.65
CA GLN A 254 -32.05 24.31 28.37
C GLN A 254 -31.93 25.77 27.90
N GLU A 255 -31.50 25.96 26.66
CA GLU A 255 -31.49 27.27 26.00
C GLU A 255 -32.62 27.37 24.99
N VAL A 256 -33.35 28.48 24.99
CA VAL A 256 -34.38 28.75 23.97
C VAL A 256 -33.89 29.86 23.05
N TYR A 257 -33.69 29.54 21.79
CA TYR A 257 -33.29 30.47 20.74
C TYR A 257 -34.46 30.75 19.81
N GLY A 258 -34.57 32.00 19.35
CA GLY A 258 -35.43 32.38 18.23
C GLY A 258 -34.59 32.69 17.01
N PHE A 259 -35.03 32.23 15.84
CA PHE A 259 -34.37 32.38 14.56
C PHE A 259 -35.29 33.06 13.56
N SER A 260 -34.73 33.89 12.70
CA SER A 260 -35.44 34.59 11.61
C SER A 260 -34.66 34.44 10.31
N SER A 261 -35.36 34.38 9.17
CA SER A 261 -34.75 34.63 7.87
C SER A 261 -34.27 36.09 7.77
N GLU A 262 -33.28 36.37 6.91
CA GLU A 262 -32.76 37.73 6.71
C GLU A 262 -33.83 38.77 6.33
N ASP A 263 -34.90 38.34 5.67
CA ASP A 263 -36.02 39.19 5.25
C ASP A 263 -37.16 39.26 6.30
N ASP A 264 -36.99 38.66 7.48
CA ASP A 264 -37.97 38.57 8.57
C ASP A 264 -39.32 37.94 8.19
N THR A 265 -39.34 37.15 7.12
CA THR A 265 -40.55 36.47 6.62
C THR A 265 -40.82 35.13 7.28
N GLU A 266 -39.76 34.47 7.77
CA GLU A 266 -39.81 33.13 8.34
C GLU A 266 -39.18 33.15 9.72
N MET A 267 -39.87 32.61 10.72
CA MET A 267 -39.40 32.61 12.10
C MET A 267 -39.66 31.29 12.79
N CYS A 268 -38.72 30.83 13.61
CA CYS A 268 -38.93 29.70 14.49
C CYS A 268 -38.28 29.93 15.85
N SER A 269 -38.69 29.12 16.83
CA SER A 269 -38.03 29.05 18.12
C SER A 269 -37.74 27.59 18.46
N LEU A 270 -36.50 27.34 18.84
CA LEU A 270 -35.99 26.03 19.21
C LEU A 270 -35.53 26.05 20.66
N ARG A 271 -35.81 24.97 21.38
CA ARG A 271 -35.29 24.71 22.72
C ARG A 271 -34.23 23.62 22.63
N LEU A 272 -33.02 23.96 23.03
CA LEU A 272 -31.85 23.08 23.06
C LEU A 272 -31.63 22.60 24.49
N HIS A 273 -31.82 21.31 24.74
CA HIS A 273 -31.52 20.69 26.04
C HIS A 273 -30.08 20.21 26.07
N TYR A 274 -29.33 20.51 27.12
CA TYR A 274 -27.93 20.13 27.25
C TYR A 274 -27.64 19.35 28.55
N ASN A 275 -26.58 18.54 28.54
CA ASN A 275 -26.16 17.77 29.72
C ASN A 275 -25.21 18.59 30.62
N GLY A 276 -24.76 18.03 31.74
CA GLY A 276 -23.81 18.71 32.64
C GLY A 276 -22.41 19.00 32.06
N LYS A 277 -22.12 18.54 30.83
CA LYS A 277 -20.91 18.87 30.04
C LYS A 277 -21.22 19.86 28.90
N PHE A 278 -22.39 20.48 28.91
CA PHE A 278 -22.87 21.42 27.88
C PHE A 278 -23.07 20.84 26.47
N GLN A 279 -23.08 19.52 26.33
CA GLN A 279 -23.38 18.86 25.05
C GLN A 279 -24.88 18.91 24.77
N VAL A 280 -25.28 19.33 23.58
CA VAL A 280 -26.70 19.44 23.22
C VAL A 280 -27.26 18.04 22.95
N THR A 281 -28.18 17.61 23.81
CA THR A 281 -28.73 16.24 23.81
C THR A 281 -30.08 16.12 23.11
N ARG A 282 -30.81 17.22 22.95
CA ARG A 282 -32.14 17.24 22.33
C ARG A 282 -32.51 18.64 21.83
N ILE A 283 -33.17 18.70 20.68
CA ILE A 283 -33.74 19.91 20.11
C ILE A 283 -35.27 19.76 20.06
N GLU A 284 -36.01 20.70 20.64
CA GLU A 284 -37.47 20.76 20.59
C GLU A 284 -37.91 22.00 19.81
N ILE A 285 -38.81 21.82 18.84
CA ILE A 285 -39.44 22.94 18.12
C ILE A 285 -40.52 23.52 19.04
N VAL A 286 -40.34 24.77 19.46
CA VAL A 286 -41.32 25.50 20.30
C VAL A 286 -42.39 26.15 19.43
N LYS A 287 -41.96 26.81 18.34
CA LYS A 287 -42.84 27.47 17.36
C LYS A 287 -42.13 27.53 16.01
N SER A 288 -42.87 27.47 14.90
CA SER A 288 -42.33 27.69 13.56
C SER A 288 -43.40 28.24 12.61
N GLU A 289 -43.06 29.29 11.88
CA GLU A 289 -43.87 29.94 10.85
C GLU A 289 -42.96 30.29 9.66
N PRO A 290 -43.02 29.57 8.52
CA PRO A 290 -43.81 28.36 8.24
C PRO A 290 -43.30 27.13 9.04
N MET A 291 -44.09 26.05 9.07
CA MET A 291 -43.77 24.83 9.84
C MET A 291 -42.45 24.17 9.40
N GLU A 292 -42.08 24.32 8.13
CA GLU A 292 -40.89 23.73 7.51
C GLU A 292 -39.60 24.49 7.89
N PHE A 293 -39.69 25.77 8.26
CA PHE A 293 -38.52 26.60 8.56
C PHE A 293 -37.71 26.07 9.75
N ALA A 294 -38.37 25.60 10.82
CA ALA A 294 -37.69 24.96 11.93
C ALA A 294 -36.91 23.72 11.50
N THR A 295 -37.40 22.95 10.54
CA THR A 295 -36.67 21.80 9.98
C THR A 295 -35.40 22.25 9.28
N VAL A 296 -35.48 23.30 8.45
CA VAL A 296 -34.30 23.88 7.77
C VAL A 296 -33.24 24.35 8.78
N VAL A 297 -33.65 25.03 9.85
CA VAL A 297 -32.73 25.50 10.90
C VAL A 297 -32.10 24.32 11.64
N VAL A 298 -32.90 23.31 12.02
CA VAL A 298 -32.39 22.08 12.68
C VAL A 298 -31.40 21.35 11.79
N ASP A 299 -31.72 21.18 10.50
CA ASP A 299 -30.82 20.52 9.56
C ASP A 299 -29.50 21.31 9.42
N ALA A 300 -29.56 22.64 9.32
CA ALA A 300 -28.36 23.47 9.24
C ALA A 300 -27.46 23.32 10.47
N ILE A 301 -27.99 23.43 11.69
CA ILE A 301 -27.19 23.39 12.93
C ILE A 301 -26.70 21.99 13.30
N THR A 302 -27.31 20.94 12.72
CA THR A 302 -26.91 19.54 12.92
C THR A 302 -26.08 18.98 11.77
N SER A 303 -25.98 19.69 10.63
CA SER A 303 -25.32 19.22 9.40
C SER A 303 -23.80 19.08 9.50
N LYS A 304 -23.13 19.78 10.42
CA LYS A 304 -21.66 19.75 10.53
C LYS A 304 -21.22 18.71 11.57
N LEU A 305 -20.89 17.52 11.10
CA LEU A 305 -19.99 16.61 11.82
C LEU A 305 -18.62 17.30 11.94
N ARG A 306 -18.10 17.46 13.17
CA ARG A 306 -16.76 18.05 13.38
C ARG A 306 -15.66 17.03 13.17
N LEU A 307 -15.27 16.82 11.92
CA LEU A 307 -14.09 16.01 11.62
C LEU A 307 -12.86 16.84 11.96
N GLY A 308 -12.05 16.38 12.92
CA GLY A 308 -10.95 17.13 13.51
C GLY A 308 -9.69 17.24 12.63
N ASN A 309 -9.57 16.42 11.58
CA ASN A 309 -8.48 16.50 10.59
C ASN A 309 -8.81 15.80 9.26
N GLU A 310 -7.93 15.97 8.25
CA GLU A 310 -8.07 15.40 6.90
C GLU A 310 -8.10 13.86 6.87
N PHE A 311 -7.38 13.21 7.79
CA PHE A 311 -7.40 11.76 7.92
C PHE A 311 -8.76 11.25 8.41
N GLN A 312 -9.33 11.87 9.44
CA GLN A 312 -10.67 11.58 9.95
C GLN A 312 -11.72 11.82 8.87
N GLN A 313 -11.59 12.88 8.07
CA GLN A 313 -12.45 13.10 6.90
C GLN A 313 -12.37 11.94 5.91
N THR A 314 -11.16 11.48 5.60
CA THR A 314 -10.95 10.35 4.69
C THR A 314 -11.58 9.06 5.22
N VAL A 315 -11.39 8.75 6.51
CA VAL A 315 -11.98 7.57 7.16
C VAL A 315 -13.50 7.67 7.16
N HIS A 316 -14.05 8.83 7.51
CA HIS A 316 -15.49 9.08 7.50
C HIS A 316 -16.08 8.89 6.10
N ASP A 317 -15.47 9.46 5.07
CA ASP A 317 -15.99 9.37 3.70
C ASP A 317 -15.94 7.93 3.18
N LEU A 318 -14.92 7.17 3.56
CA LEU A 318 -14.83 5.73 3.25
C LEU A 318 -15.91 4.91 3.97
N ILE A 319 -16.13 5.16 5.27
CA ILE A 319 -17.20 4.51 6.03
C ILE A 319 -18.54 4.85 5.38
N LYS A 320 -18.81 6.13 5.13
CA LYS A 320 -20.05 6.60 4.54
C LYS A 320 -20.30 5.97 3.17
N ALA A 321 -19.29 5.95 2.29
CA ALA A 321 -19.40 5.31 0.97
C ALA A 321 -19.74 3.82 1.03
N LYS A 322 -19.26 3.12 2.07
CA LYS A 322 -19.57 1.70 2.33
C LYS A 322 -20.96 1.49 2.96
N LEU A 323 -21.41 2.43 3.80
CA LEU A 323 -22.70 2.34 4.51
C LEU A 323 -23.91 2.80 3.68
N ASP A 324 -23.75 3.83 2.85
CA ASP A 324 -24.83 4.44 2.05
C ASP A 324 -25.59 3.42 1.16
N PRO A 325 -24.92 2.48 0.44
CA PRO A 325 -25.61 1.47 -0.35
C PRO A 325 -26.51 0.53 0.47
N HIS A 326 -26.29 0.44 1.78
CA HIS A 326 -27.03 -0.43 2.70
C HIS A 326 -28.05 0.36 3.53
N LYS A 327 -28.28 1.64 3.19
CA LYS A 327 -29.24 2.54 3.87
C LYS A 327 -28.93 2.71 5.37
N ILE A 328 -27.65 2.66 5.73
CA ILE A 328 -27.19 2.91 7.10
C ILE A 328 -26.74 4.36 7.18
N VAL A 329 -27.37 5.13 8.06
CA VAL A 329 -27.09 6.56 8.25
C VAL A 329 -26.18 6.75 9.46
N ILE A 330 -25.14 7.56 9.30
CA ILE A 330 -24.32 8.05 10.42
C ILE A 330 -25.09 9.19 11.10
N GLN A 331 -25.56 8.96 12.32
CA GLN A 331 -26.28 9.94 13.13
C GLN A 331 -25.35 10.91 13.87
N GLY A 332 -24.09 10.53 14.09
CA GLY A 332 -23.15 11.30 14.90
C GLY A 332 -21.84 10.57 15.11
N ILE A 333 -20.81 11.33 15.49
CA ILE A 333 -19.47 10.82 15.80
C ILE A 333 -18.99 11.47 17.10
N GLU A 334 -18.48 10.67 18.04
CA GLU A 334 -17.70 11.15 19.18
C GLU A 334 -16.21 11.00 18.86
N HIS A 335 -15.44 12.08 18.98
CA HIS A 335 -14.00 12.08 18.70
C HIS A 335 -13.19 11.88 19.99
N HIS A 336 -12.20 10.98 19.92
CA HIS A 336 -11.22 10.74 20.97
C HIS A 336 -9.80 10.68 20.37
N ASP A 337 -8.76 10.74 21.21
CA ASP A 337 -7.36 10.88 20.77
C ASP A 337 -6.91 9.78 19.78
N TYR A 338 -7.37 8.54 19.94
CA TYR A 338 -6.93 7.37 19.15
C TYR A 338 -8.08 6.54 18.55
N HIS A 339 -9.31 7.03 18.69
CA HIS A 339 -10.48 6.36 18.15
C HIS A 339 -11.65 7.32 17.98
N GLU A 340 -12.61 6.88 17.18
CA GLU A 340 -13.89 7.54 17.02
C GLU A 340 -15.01 6.58 17.41
N ILE A 341 -16.14 7.14 17.85
CA ILE A 341 -17.35 6.38 18.09
C ILE A 341 -18.45 6.84 17.15
N TYR A 342 -18.79 5.98 16.20
CA TYR A 342 -19.84 6.20 15.21
C TYR A 342 -21.18 5.73 15.76
N TYR A 343 -22.20 6.58 15.61
CA TYR A 343 -23.58 6.25 15.91
C TYR A 343 -24.31 6.01 14.60
N LEU A 344 -24.66 4.77 14.33
CA LEU A 344 -25.25 4.31 13.08
C LEU A 344 -26.71 3.95 13.29
N LYS A 345 -27.55 4.23 12.27
CA LYS A 345 -28.97 3.87 12.27
C LYS A 345 -29.38 3.30 10.93
N SER A 346 -30.11 2.20 10.97
CA SER A 346 -30.81 1.59 9.83
C SER A 346 -32.27 1.34 10.16
N ASP A 347 -33.00 0.74 9.24
CA ASP A 347 -34.35 0.21 9.45
C ASP A 347 -34.38 -0.95 10.46
N MET A 348 -33.29 -1.73 10.56
CA MET A 348 -33.16 -2.88 11.47
C MET A 348 -32.76 -2.51 12.90
N GLY A 349 -32.31 -1.27 13.14
CA GLY A 349 -31.91 -0.83 14.46
C GLY A 349 -30.83 0.26 14.45
N ALA A 350 -30.19 0.44 15.60
CA ALA A 350 -29.09 1.38 15.76
C ALA A 350 -27.87 0.69 16.40
N LEU A 351 -26.68 1.14 16.02
CA LEU A 351 -25.39 0.61 16.45
C LEU A 351 -24.46 1.75 16.88
N LYS A 352 -23.89 1.62 18.07
CA LYS A 352 -22.73 2.39 18.54
C LYS A 352 -21.46 1.59 18.23
N MET A 353 -20.65 2.06 17.29
CA MET A 353 -19.46 1.39 16.76
C MET A 353 -18.19 2.18 17.10
N GLN A 354 -17.17 1.50 17.64
CA GLN A 354 -15.86 2.10 17.88
C GLN A 354 -14.92 1.80 16.72
N VAL A 355 -14.15 2.81 16.30
CA VAL A 355 -13.17 2.73 15.20
C VAL A 355 -11.83 3.25 15.72
N PHE A 356 -10.86 2.36 15.91
CA PHE A 356 -9.49 2.71 16.29
C PHE A 356 -8.61 2.93 15.08
N TYR A 357 -7.68 3.88 15.19
CA TYR A 357 -6.65 4.13 14.18
C TYR A 357 -5.25 4.23 14.80
N ASP A 358 -4.23 3.87 14.01
CA ASP A 358 -2.83 4.02 14.38
C ASP A 358 -2.27 5.38 13.95
N GLY A 359 -1.05 5.70 14.42
CA GLY A 359 -0.34 6.91 14.02
C GLY A 359 0.18 6.91 12.58
N ASP A 360 0.05 5.78 11.87
CA ASP A 360 0.46 5.62 10.47
C ASP A 360 -0.72 5.86 9.50
N GLY A 361 -1.89 6.25 10.00
CA GLY A 361 -3.07 6.54 9.19
C GLY A 361 -3.84 5.29 8.75
N PHE A 362 -3.85 4.24 9.55
CA PHE A 362 -4.66 3.04 9.31
C PHE A 362 -5.67 2.82 10.43
N VAL A 363 -6.88 2.44 10.04
CA VAL A 363 -7.86 1.82 10.92
C VAL A 363 -7.34 0.44 11.31
N THR A 364 -7.31 0.16 12.61
CA THR A 364 -6.74 -1.09 13.16
C THR A 364 -7.82 -2.03 13.68
N GLN A 365 -8.79 -1.50 14.43
CA GLN A 365 -9.85 -2.28 15.05
C GLN A 365 -11.19 -1.57 14.92
N VAL A 366 -12.21 -2.32 14.52
CA VAL A 366 -13.59 -1.88 14.43
C VAL A 366 -14.46 -2.87 15.17
N PHE A 367 -15.30 -2.39 16.09
CA PHE A 367 -16.20 -3.27 16.83
C PHE A 367 -17.43 -2.55 17.39
N PRO A 368 -18.54 -3.29 17.59
CA PRO A 368 -19.71 -2.77 18.26
C PRO A 368 -19.46 -2.55 19.76
N ILE A 369 -19.90 -1.42 20.31
CA ILE A 369 -19.96 -1.17 21.76
C ILE A 369 -21.37 -1.47 22.28
N GLY A 370 -22.39 -1.01 21.57
CA GLY A 370 -23.80 -1.17 21.96
C GLY A 370 -24.72 -1.18 20.76
N TYR A 371 -25.76 -2.01 20.76
CA TYR A 371 -26.68 -2.13 19.64
C TYR A 371 -28.10 -2.44 20.11
N THR A 372 -29.10 -2.05 19.32
CA THR A 372 -30.50 -2.35 19.62
C THR A 372 -30.92 -3.74 19.16
N ASN A 373 -30.22 -4.31 18.17
CA ASN A 373 -30.47 -5.64 17.61
C ASN A 373 -29.16 -6.21 17.03
N VAL A 374 -28.90 -7.50 17.22
CA VAL A 374 -27.70 -8.16 16.65
C VAL A 374 -27.67 -8.09 15.12
N GLN A 375 -28.83 -8.05 14.46
CA GLN A 375 -28.90 -7.98 13.00
C GLN A 375 -28.28 -6.69 12.42
N VAL A 376 -28.31 -5.56 13.16
CA VAL A 376 -27.64 -4.33 12.70
C VAL A 376 -26.12 -4.44 12.78
N VAL A 377 -25.60 -5.26 13.71
CA VAL A 377 -24.16 -5.54 13.83
C VAL A 377 -23.68 -6.33 12.61
N GLU A 378 -24.41 -7.38 12.23
CA GLU A 378 -24.10 -8.19 11.05
C GLU A 378 -24.22 -7.38 9.75
N LEU A 379 -25.26 -6.54 9.64
CA LEU A 379 -25.45 -5.67 8.49
C LEU A 379 -24.27 -4.67 8.32
N VAL A 380 -23.85 -4.03 9.41
CA VAL A 380 -22.73 -3.08 9.39
C VAL A 380 -21.41 -3.79 9.08
N HIS A 381 -21.18 -4.97 9.65
CA HIS A 381 -20.00 -5.79 9.37
C HIS A 381 -19.90 -6.11 7.87
N LEU A 382 -21.00 -6.59 7.27
CA LEU A 382 -21.07 -6.86 5.83
C LEU A 382 -20.87 -5.59 4.99
N ALA A 383 -21.50 -4.47 5.38
CA ALA A 383 -21.38 -3.20 4.69
C ALA A 383 -19.93 -2.69 4.62
N LEU A 384 -19.18 -2.85 5.71
CA LEU A 384 -17.80 -2.39 5.79
C LEU A 384 -16.81 -3.29 5.05
N GLU A 385 -17.21 -4.51 4.68
CA GLU A 385 -16.36 -5.54 4.06
C GLU A 385 -15.12 -5.86 4.92
N LEU A 386 -15.33 -6.05 6.22
CA LEU A 386 -14.29 -6.33 7.23
C LEU A 386 -14.26 -7.75 7.75
#